data_AF-A0A955IQI9-F1
#
_entry.id   AF-A0A955IQI9-F1
#
_cell.length_a   1.000
_cell.length_b   1.000
_cell.length_c   1.000
_cell.angle_alpha   90.00
_cell.angle_beta   90.00
_cell.angle_gamma   90.00
#
_symmetry.space_group_name_H-M   'P 1'
#
loop_
_entity.id
_entity.type
_entity.pdbx_description
1 polymer ?
#
loop_
_entity_poly.entity_id
_entity_poly.type
_entity_poly.pdbx_seq_one_letter_code
_entity_poly.pdbx_strand_id
1 'polypeptide(L)'
;MRILLVSPYFPPLNAVAARRTYSFARTWSDAGHRVTVLTTQKRDDQRTLPRNVDGICVQEIAFRVPAPLHQMRRWGRTTSVSAVPATMESSATAASPTTTAQGSSASIAPSLRGRLRGWGEARGVMSSVRMPDLTDFWVRPALEWARECIAHDGPWDVIVSSS
;
A
#
# COMPACT_ATOMS: atom_id res chain seq x y z
N MET A 1 -14.09 -1.31 -27.27
CA MET A 1 -13.65 -2.47 -26.46
C MET A 1 -13.97 -2.23 -25.00
N ARG A 2 -14.22 -3.31 -24.25
CA ARG A 2 -14.41 -3.35 -22.81
C ARG A 2 -13.11 -3.80 -22.16
N ILE A 3 -12.53 -2.93 -21.35
CA ILE A 3 -11.23 -3.15 -20.71
C ILE A 3 -11.44 -3.23 -19.20
N LEU A 4 -10.93 -4.28 -18.57
CA LEU A 4 -10.82 -4.39 -17.12
C LEU A 4 -9.37 -4.13 -16.69
N LEU A 5 -9.16 -3.10 -15.89
CA LEU A 5 -7.89 -2.81 -15.24
C LEU A 5 -7.95 -3.22 -13.76
N VAL A 6 -7.16 -4.22 -13.37
CA VAL A 6 -7.09 -4.73 -12.00
C VAL A 6 -5.83 -4.17 -11.33
N SER A 7 -6.00 -3.28 -10.35
CA SER A 7 -4.86 -2.77 -9.57
C SER A 7 -5.26 -2.25 -8.19
N PRO A 8 -4.53 -2.61 -7.11
CA PRO A 8 -4.75 -1.99 -5.81
C PRO A 8 -4.27 -0.52 -5.79
N TYR A 9 -3.47 -0.10 -6.77
CA TYR A 9 -2.94 1.25 -6.91
C TYR A 9 -3.74 2.03 -7.94
N PHE A 10 -4.71 2.80 -7.47
CA PHE A 10 -5.49 3.73 -8.30
C PHE A 10 -5.85 4.97 -7.48
N PRO A 11 -6.05 6.16 -8.11
CA PRO A 11 -6.56 7.32 -7.41
C PRO A 11 -7.82 6.99 -6.59
N PRO A 12 -8.00 7.59 -5.40
CA PRO A 12 -7.31 8.78 -4.88
C PRO A 12 -5.95 8.51 -4.18
N LEU A 13 -5.35 7.33 -4.32
CA LEU A 13 -4.05 7.02 -3.74
C LEU A 13 -2.91 7.83 -4.36
N ASN A 14 -2.12 8.53 -3.54
CA ASN A 14 -0.91 9.21 -3.98
C ASN A 14 0.30 8.24 -4.02
N ALA A 15 0.34 7.39 -5.04
CA ALA A 15 1.46 6.50 -5.31
C ALA A 15 1.88 6.60 -6.79
N VAL A 16 3.16 6.38 -7.10
CA VAL A 16 3.66 6.38 -8.49
C VAL A 16 2.92 5.33 -9.34
N ALA A 17 2.66 4.15 -8.77
CA ALA A 17 1.88 3.11 -9.42
C ALA A 17 0.46 3.59 -9.76
N ALA A 18 -0.20 4.31 -8.84
CA ALA A 18 -1.55 4.85 -9.06
C ALA A 18 -1.61 5.90 -10.18
N ARG A 19 -0.54 6.68 -10.36
CA ARG A 19 -0.45 7.64 -11.47
C ARG A 19 -0.37 6.94 -12.84
N ARG A 20 0.37 5.83 -12.92
CA ARG A 20 0.54 5.06 -14.15
C ARG A 20 -0.74 4.36 -14.56
N THR A 21 -1.39 3.69 -13.61
CA THR A 21 -2.67 3.00 -13.84
C THR A 21 -3.77 4.00 -14.22
N TYR A 22 -3.82 5.17 -13.57
CA TYR A 22 -4.70 6.25 -13.97
C TYR A 22 -4.44 6.75 -15.39
N SER A 23 -3.19 7.03 -15.74
CA SER A 23 -2.84 7.50 -17.09
C SER A 23 -3.27 6.49 -18.15
N PHE A 24 -3.04 5.20 -17.89
CA PHE A 24 -3.49 4.12 -18.78
C PHE A 24 -5.01 4.13 -18.94
N ALA A 25 -5.76 4.12 -17.84
CA ALA A 25 -7.22 4.13 -17.87
C ALA A 25 -7.77 5.35 -18.61
N ARG A 26 -7.16 6.52 -18.40
CA ARG A 26 -7.57 7.77 -19.06
C ARG A 26 -7.33 7.73 -20.55
N THR A 27 -6.14 7.31 -21.00
CA THR A 27 -5.82 7.20 -22.43
C THR A 27 -6.82 6.30 -23.17
N TRP A 28 -7.19 5.17 -22.59
CA TRP A 28 -8.15 4.27 -23.22
C TRP A 28 -9.59 4.77 -23.15
N SER A 29 -9.97 5.45 -22.06
CA SER A 29 -11.28 6.10 -21.96
C SER A 29 -11.42 7.23 -23.00
N ASP A 30 -10.40 8.07 -23.15
CA ASP A 30 -10.36 9.17 -24.13
C ASP A 30 -10.39 8.66 -25.59
N ALA A 31 -9.84 7.46 -25.84
CA ALA A 31 -9.94 6.79 -27.13
C ALA A 31 -11.32 6.14 -27.39
N GLY A 32 -12.30 6.33 -26.50
CA GLY A 32 -13.67 5.85 -26.66
C GLY A 32 -13.90 4.41 -26.17
N HIS A 33 -12.97 3.83 -25.41
CA HIS A 33 -13.13 2.48 -24.85
C HIS A 33 -13.82 2.52 -23.49
N ARG A 34 -14.59 1.47 -23.19
CA ARG A 34 -15.24 1.33 -21.88
C ARG A 34 -14.24 0.74 -20.90
N VAL A 35 -13.64 1.60 -20.07
CA VAL A 35 -12.65 1.19 -19.07
C VAL A 35 -13.32 1.00 -17.72
N THR A 36 -13.15 -0.18 -17.15
CA THR A 36 -13.52 -0.50 -15.76
C THR A 36 -12.26 -0.75 -14.95
N VAL A 37 -12.13 -0.09 -13.82
CA VAL A 37 -11.00 -0.22 -12.91
C VAL A 37 -11.46 -0.92 -11.65
N LEU A 38 -10.91 -2.09 -11.40
CA LEU A 38 -11.12 -2.84 -10.17
C LEU A 38 -9.96 -2.55 -9.21
N THR A 39 -10.27 -1.89 -8.10
CA THR A 39 -9.27 -1.47 -7.11
C THR A 39 -9.73 -1.77 -5.69
N THR A 40 -8.82 -1.66 -4.74
CA THR A 40 -9.14 -1.79 -3.32
C THR A 40 -9.85 -0.55 -2.79
N GLN A 41 -10.75 -0.74 -1.83
CA GLN A 41 -11.32 0.39 -1.09
C GLN A 41 -10.21 1.16 -0.38
N LYS A 42 -10.14 2.47 -0.63
CA LYS A 42 -9.12 3.34 -0.04
C LYS A 42 -9.59 3.87 1.31
N ARG A 43 -8.71 3.81 2.30
CA ARG A 43 -8.92 4.43 3.62
C ARG A 43 -8.81 5.95 3.49
N ASP A 44 -9.41 6.68 4.41
CA ASP A 44 -9.39 8.15 4.39
C ASP A 44 -7.97 8.72 4.40
N ASP A 45 -7.04 8.10 5.15
CA ASP A 45 -5.63 8.50 5.17
C ASP A 45 -4.86 8.22 3.87
N GLN A 46 -5.46 7.46 2.94
CA GLN A 46 -4.91 7.16 1.63
C GLN A 46 -5.49 8.03 0.52
N ARG A 47 -6.57 8.79 0.77
CA ARG A 47 -7.28 9.60 -0.23
C ARG A 47 -6.64 10.99 -0.40
N THR A 48 -5.36 11.01 -0.77
CA THR A 48 -4.57 12.25 -0.78
C THR A 48 -4.46 12.92 -2.15
N LEU A 49 -4.91 12.28 -3.23
CA LEU A 49 -4.82 12.81 -4.58
C LEU A 49 -6.14 12.63 -5.35
N PRO A 50 -7.10 13.57 -5.24
CA PRO A 50 -8.30 13.53 -6.05
C PRO A 50 -7.93 13.67 -7.54
N ARG A 51 -8.56 12.83 -8.37
CA ARG A 51 -8.42 12.86 -9.83
C ARG A 51 -9.80 12.79 -10.46
N ASN A 52 -9.94 13.46 -11.60
CA ASN A 52 -11.13 13.33 -12.42
C ASN A 52 -11.18 11.88 -12.97
N VAL A 53 -12.27 11.17 -12.69
CA VAL A 53 -12.49 9.79 -13.17
C VAL A 53 -13.67 9.70 -14.15
N ASP A 54 -14.04 10.84 -14.75
CA ASP A 54 -15.13 10.91 -15.72
C ASP A 54 -14.79 10.00 -16.91
N GLY A 55 -15.78 9.19 -17.32
CA GLY A 55 -15.62 8.19 -18.39
C GLY A 55 -14.90 6.91 -17.96
N ILE A 56 -14.49 6.79 -16.69
CA ILE A 56 -13.86 5.59 -16.13
C ILE A 56 -14.78 5.00 -15.05
N CYS A 57 -15.19 3.74 -15.21
CA CYS A 57 -15.95 3.05 -14.18
C CYS A 57 -14.99 2.55 -13.09
N VAL A 58 -15.01 3.11 -11.88
CA VAL A 58 -14.13 2.69 -10.78
C VAL A 58 -14.92 1.85 -9.78
N GLN A 59 -14.56 0.57 -9.66
CA GLN A 59 -15.06 -0.33 -8.64
C GLN A 59 -14.05 -0.45 -7.50
N GLU A 60 -14.41 0.07 -6.34
CA GLU A 60 -13.69 -0.16 -5.09
C GLU A 60 -14.23 -1.43 -4.40
N ILE A 61 -13.34 -2.37 -4.10
CA ILE A 61 -13.66 -3.61 -3.36
C ILE A 61 -13.16 -3.48 -1.93
N ALA A 62 -14.09 -3.58 -1.00
CA ALA A 62 -13.78 -3.72 0.41
C ALA A 62 -13.19 -5.11 0.69
N PHE A 63 -12.16 -5.18 1.51
CA PHE A 63 -11.58 -6.44 1.95
C PHE A 63 -11.20 -6.35 3.42
N ARG A 64 -11.33 -7.47 4.14
CA ARG A 64 -10.99 -7.54 5.56
C ARG A 64 -9.58 -8.08 5.72
N VAL A 65 -8.73 -7.31 6.40
CA VAL A 65 -7.43 -7.78 6.85
C VAL A 65 -7.57 -8.24 8.31
N PRO A 66 -7.01 -9.40 8.69
CA PRO A 66 -7.00 -9.83 10.08
C PRO A 66 -6.43 -8.77 11.03
N ALA A 67 -7.11 -8.51 12.16
CA ALA A 67 -6.71 -7.56 13.20
C ALA A 67 -5.22 -7.60 13.62
N PRO A 68 -4.57 -8.77 13.82
CA PRO A 68 -3.14 -8.80 14.18
C PRO A 68 -2.24 -8.18 13.11
N LEU A 69 -2.61 -8.28 11.83
CA LEU A 69 -1.82 -7.72 10.73
C LEU A 69 -2.00 -6.20 10.61
N HIS A 70 -3.17 -5.68 11.00
CA HIS A 70 -3.37 -4.23 11.14
C HIS A 70 -2.43 -3.61 12.20
N GLN A 71 -2.19 -4.31 13.31
CA GLN A 71 -1.29 -3.84 14.37
C GLN A 71 0.18 -3.85 13.94
N MET A 72 0.60 -4.88 13.19
CA MET A 72 1.95 -4.94 12.61
C MET A 72 2.23 -3.77 11.65
N ARG A 73 1.24 -3.37 10.84
CA ARG A 73 1.33 -2.20 9.95
C ARG A 73 1.48 -0.87 10.69
N ARG A 74 0.85 -0.72 11.87
CA ARG A 74 0.95 0.51 12.69
C ARG A 74 2.32 0.65 13.34
N TRP A 75 2.92 -0.45 13.79
CA TRP A 75 4.23 -0.45 14.46
C TRP A 75 5.39 -0.07 13.52
N GLY A 76 5.24 -0.21 12.20
CA GLY A 76 6.25 0.23 11.23
C GLY A 76 6.24 1.74 10.95
N ARG A 77 5.16 2.45 11.26
CA ARG A 77 5.02 3.90 11.03
C ARG A 77 5.52 4.76 12.19
N THR A 78 5.71 4.19 13.38
CA THR A 78 6.17 4.94 14.56
C THR A 78 7.66 5.25 14.56
N THR A 79 8.45 4.70 13.63
CA THR A 79 9.90 4.95 13.53
C THR A 79 10.31 5.88 12.39
N SER A 80 9.38 6.51 11.66
CA SER A 80 9.73 7.39 10.53
C SER A 80 8.84 8.64 10.40
N VAL A 81 8.55 9.29 11.52
CA VAL A 81 8.19 10.71 11.50
C VAL A 81 9.26 11.45 12.31
N SER A 82 10.45 11.53 11.73
CA SER A 82 11.37 12.60 12.11
C SER A 82 10.76 13.86 11.51
N ALA A 83 10.04 14.60 12.35
CA ALA A 83 9.59 15.94 12.03
C ALA A 83 10.81 16.74 11.58
N VAL A 84 10.78 17.27 10.36
CA VAL A 84 11.73 18.31 9.95
C VAL A 84 11.30 19.58 10.68
N PRO A 85 12.06 20.08 11.67
CA PRO A 85 11.78 21.39 12.22
C PRO A 85 12.27 22.41 11.20
N ALA A 86 11.33 23.13 10.58
CA ALA A 86 11.65 24.35 9.88
C ALA A 86 11.92 25.45 10.92
N THR A 87 13.18 25.67 11.29
CA THR A 87 13.60 26.95 11.89
C THR A 87 15.09 27.18 11.63
N MET A 88 15.38 28.11 10.72
CA MET A 88 16.66 28.81 10.63
C MET A 88 16.75 29.82 11.77
N GLU A 89 17.87 29.85 12.49
CA GLU A 89 18.60 31.00 13.10
C GLU A 89 19.53 30.43 14.20
N SER A 90 20.82 30.26 13.92
CA SER A 90 21.92 31.22 14.10
C SER A 90 22.31 31.48 15.56
N SER A 91 23.54 31.05 15.88
CA SER A 91 24.54 31.69 16.74
C SER A 91 25.13 30.80 17.83
N ALA A 92 26.47 30.80 17.82
CA ALA A 92 27.40 29.98 18.57
C ALA A 92 27.52 30.38 20.05
N THR A 93 27.79 29.41 20.93
CA THR A 93 28.97 29.39 21.83
C THR A 93 29.11 28.07 22.59
N ALA A 94 30.34 27.82 23.02
CA ALA A 94 30.92 26.59 23.54
C ALA A 94 30.41 26.13 24.93
N ALA A 95 30.50 24.81 25.17
CA ALA A 95 31.19 24.16 26.29
C ALA A 95 30.45 22.90 26.80
N SER A 96 31.14 21.75 26.76
CA SER A 96 30.85 20.56 27.59
C SER A 96 31.50 20.75 28.97
N PRO A 97 31.03 20.06 30.04
CA PRO A 97 31.55 18.71 30.33
C PRO A 97 30.58 17.71 31.02
N THR A 98 30.88 16.41 30.82
CA THR A 98 30.89 15.24 31.74
C THR A 98 29.85 15.19 32.89
N THR A 99 29.08 14.11 33.15
CA THR A 99 29.54 12.85 33.82
C THR A 99 28.35 11.87 34.03
N THR A 100 28.59 10.58 33.77
CA THR A 100 28.09 9.32 34.39
C THR A 100 26.67 9.21 35.00
N ALA A 101 25.90 8.24 34.49
CA ALA A 101 25.03 7.38 35.32
C ALA A 101 24.84 6.00 34.67
N GLN A 102 25.21 4.96 35.42
CA GLN A 102 24.99 3.55 35.13
C GLN A 102 23.53 3.15 35.36
N GLY A 103 23.11 2.06 34.69
CA GLY A 103 22.20 1.08 35.28
C GLY A 103 20.77 1.10 34.79
N SER A 104 20.46 0.24 33.82
CA SER A 104 19.16 -0.43 33.70
C SER A 104 19.33 -1.64 32.78
N SER A 105 19.61 -2.78 33.39
CA SER A 105 19.60 -4.10 32.77
C SER A 105 18.17 -4.44 32.35
N ALA A 106 17.73 -3.92 31.20
CA ALA A 106 16.50 -4.38 30.58
C ALA A 106 16.76 -5.77 29.99
N SER A 107 16.15 -6.80 30.58
CA SER A 107 16.08 -8.12 29.98
C SER A 107 15.30 -8.00 28.65
N ILE A 108 16.04 -7.90 27.55
CA ILE A 108 15.46 -7.87 26.20
C ILE A 108 15.00 -9.30 25.92
N ALA A 109 13.74 -9.60 26.26
CA ALA A 109 13.06 -10.74 25.68
C ALA A 109 13.17 -10.60 24.16
N PRO A 110 13.68 -11.61 23.42
CA PRO A 110 13.85 -11.48 21.99
C PRO A 110 12.48 -11.25 21.37
N SER A 111 12.29 -10.05 20.81
CA SER A 111 11.04 -9.70 20.14
C SER A 111 10.70 -10.77 19.10
N LEU A 112 9.42 -11.12 18.95
CA LEU A 112 8.92 -12.05 17.93
C LEU A 112 9.47 -11.70 16.52
N ARG A 113 9.75 -10.41 16.25
CA ARG A 113 10.44 -9.96 15.03
C ARG A 113 11.85 -10.50 14.86
N GLY A 114 12.65 -10.53 15.93
CA GLY A 114 14.01 -11.09 15.89
C GLY A 114 13.99 -12.59 15.59
N ARG A 115 13.00 -13.32 16.12
CA ARG A 115 12.83 -14.76 15.83
C ARG A 115 12.32 -15.01 14.42
N LEU A 116 11.38 -14.20 13.91
CA LEU A 116 10.88 -14.28 12.54
C LEU A 116 11.95 -13.90 11.50
N ARG A 117 12.78 -12.89 11.81
CA ARG A 117 13.91 -12.47 10.97
C ARG A 117 14.99 -13.55 10.95
N GLY A 118 15.34 -14.12 12.10
CA GLY A 118 16.26 -15.25 12.18
C GLY A 118 15.74 -16.49 11.44
N TRP A 119 14.43 -16.74 11.44
CA TRP A 119 13.82 -17.81 10.64
C TRP A 119 13.85 -17.53 9.14
N GLY A 120 13.68 -16.27 8.72
CA GLY A 120 13.78 -15.85 7.32
C GLY A 120 15.20 -15.95 6.78
N GLU A 121 16.20 -15.52 7.57
CA GLU A 121 17.63 -15.60 7.24
C GLU A 121 18.13 -17.07 7.25
N ALA A 122 17.67 -17.90 8.19
CA ALA A 122 18.12 -19.29 8.32
C ALA A 122 17.52 -20.26 7.28
N ARG A 123 16.36 -19.94 6.68
CA ARG A 123 15.69 -20.84 5.72
C ARG A 123 15.70 -20.35 4.27
N GLY A 124 16.14 -19.12 3.99
CA GLY A 124 16.15 -18.56 2.63
C GLY A 124 14.76 -18.34 2.00
N VAL A 125 13.68 -18.69 2.71
CA VAL A 125 12.29 -18.66 2.22
C VAL A 125 11.75 -17.23 2.00
N MET A 126 12.45 -16.21 2.50
CA MET A 126 12.03 -14.81 2.35
C MET A 126 12.90 -13.96 1.40
N SER A 127 13.96 -14.51 0.78
CA SER A 127 14.80 -13.72 -0.14
C SER A 127 14.28 -13.74 -1.59
N SER A 128 13.51 -14.75 -1.98
CA SER A 128 13.04 -14.96 -3.36
C SER A 128 11.52 -14.85 -3.54
N VAL A 129 10.74 -14.90 -2.46
CA VAL A 129 9.28 -14.77 -2.51
C VAL A 129 8.93 -13.33 -2.18
N ARG A 130 8.25 -12.63 -3.10
CA ARG A 130 7.63 -11.32 -2.85
C ARG A 130 6.93 -11.41 -1.50
N MET A 131 7.32 -10.57 -0.52
CA MET A 131 6.73 -10.64 0.82
C MET A 131 5.20 -10.70 0.66
N PRO A 132 4.51 -11.64 1.33
CA PRO A 132 3.06 -11.75 1.21
C PRO A 132 2.46 -10.37 1.53
N ASP A 133 1.89 -9.73 0.52
CA ASP A 133 1.39 -8.37 0.69
C ASP A 133 0.06 -8.49 1.41
N LEU A 134 -0.11 -7.71 2.47
CA LEU A 134 -1.37 -7.62 3.19
C LEU A 134 -2.52 -7.13 2.30
N THR A 135 -2.19 -6.65 1.09
CA THR A 135 -3.18 -6.35 0.07
C THR A 135 -3.83 -7.60 -0.52
N ASP A 136 -3.19 -8.77 -0.56
CA ASP A 136 -3.67 -9.98 -1.26
C ASP A 136 -5.03 -10.52 -0.77
N PHE A 137 -5.48 -10.13 0.41
CA PHE A 137 -6.81 -10.47 0.93
C PHE A 137 -7.97 -9.94 0.05
N TRP A 138 -7.70 -8.97 -0.83
CA TRP A 138 -8.70 -8.47 -1.79
C TRP A 138 -8.89 -9.36 -3.04
N VAL A 139 -8.00 -10.32 -3.29
CA VAL A 139 -8.02 -11.10 -4.54
C VAL A 139 -9.29 -11.92 -4.66
N ARG A 140 -9.72 -12.57 -3.57
CA ARG A 140 -10.97 -13.34 -3.55
C ARG A 140 -12.21 -12.50 -3.88
N PRO A 141 -12.51 -11.41 -3.14
CA PRO A 141 -13.68 -10.60 -3.45
C PRO A 141 -13.58 -9.93 -4.83
N ALA A 142 -12.36 -9.61 -5.31
CA ALA A 142 -12.16 -9.12 -6.68
C ALA A 142 -12.54 -10.16 -7.74
N LEU A 143 -12.18 -11.43 -7.53
CA LEU A 143 -12.55 -12.54 -8.43
C LEU A 143 -14.06 -12.83 -8.40
N GLU A 144 -14.69 -12.77 -7.23
CA GLU A 144 -16.13 -12.93 -7.06
C GLU A 144 -16.88 -11.85 -7.85
N TRP A 145 -16.54 -10.58 -7.62
CA TRP A 145 -17.10 -9.46 -8.38
C TRP A 145 -16.89 -9.61 -9.89
N ALA A 146 -15.69 -10.03 -10.31
CA ALA A 146 -15.40 -10.16 -11.74
C ALA A 146 -16.26 -11.25 -12.40
N ARG A 147 -16.51 -12.37 -11.70
CA ARG A 147 -17.39 -13.45 -12.19
C ARG A 147 -18.83 -13.00 -12.31
N GLU A 148 -19.34 -12.25 -11.34
CA GLU A 148 -20.68 -11.67 -11.37
C GLU A 148 -20.85 -10.73 -12.57
N CYS A 149 -19.88 -9.83 -12.80
CA CYS A 149 -19.89 -8.95 -13.96
C CYS A 149 -19.85 -9.71 -15.30
N ILE A 150 -19.07 -10.80 -15.41
CA ILE A 150 -19.06 -11.63 -16.61
C ILE A 150 -20.43 -12.27 -16.84
N ALA A 151 -21.10 -12.72 -15.78
CA ALA A 151 -22.42 -13.34 -15.88
C ALA A 151 -23.50 -12.35 -16.34
N HIS A 152 -23.42 -11.08 -15.91
CA HIS A 152 -24.42 -10.06 -16.23
C HIS A 152 -24.14 -9.30 -17.52
N ASP A 153 -22.91 -8.81 -17.69
CA ASP A 153 -22.55 -7.91 -18.80
C ASP A 153 -21.77 -8.63 -19.91
N GLY A 154 -21.37 -9.89 -19.71
CA GLY A 154 -20.49 -10.63 -20.61
C GLY A 154 -18.99 -10.35 -20.35
N PRO A 155 -18.09 -11.06 -21.06
CA PRO A 155 -16.64 -10.97 -20.84
C PRO A 155 -16.06 -9.63 -21.29
N TRP A 156 -14.92 -9.26 -20.69
CA TRP A 156 -14.09 -8.17 -21.18
C TRP A 156 -13.26 -8.62 -22.38
N ASP A 157 -13.00 -7.70 -23.30
CA ASP A 157 -12.12 -7.95 -24.45
C ASP A 157 -10.67 -8.04 -24.00
N VAL A 158 -10.29 -7.24 -22.99
CA VAL A 158 -8.93 -7.17 -22.46
C VAL A 158 -8.96 -7.03 -20.94
N ILE A 159 -8.11 -7.80 -20.26
CA ILE A 159 -7.86 -7.69 -18.83
C ILE A 159 -6.39 -7.32 -18.62
N VAL A 160 -6.14 -6.23 -17.91
CA VAL A 160 -4.80 -5.74 -17.57
C VAL A 160 -4.64 -5.78 -16.06
N SER A 161 -3.57 -6.41 -15.58
CA SER A 161 -3.24 -6.48 -14.15
C SER A 161 -1.97 -5.69 -13.85
N SER A 162 -2.00 -4.87 -12.79
CA SER A 162 -0.83 -4.12 -12.31
C SER A 162 -0.76 -4.17 -10.79
N SER A 163 0.37 -4.67 -10.28
CA SER A 163 0.62 -4.93 -8.85
C SER A 163 1.81 -4.17 -8.32
#